data_AF-A0A178VXU6-F1
#
_entry.id   AF-A0A178VXU6-F1
#
_cell.length_a   1.000
_cell.length_b   1.000
_cell.length_c   1.000
_cell.angle_alpha   90.00
_cell.angle_beta   90.00
_cell.angle_gamma   90.00
#
_symmetry.space_group_name_H-M   'P 1'
#
loop_
_entity.id
_entity.type
_entity.pdbx_description
1 polymer ?
#
loop_
_entity_poly.entity_id
_entity_poly.type
_entity_poly.pdbx_seq_one_letter_code
_entity_poly.pdbx_strand_id
1 'polypeptide(L)'
;MATDGESISMSLAVATCVAMALFYVLILYVPTVILRLPSASSYTEFMIRRFICAAICTVASLVFTAFILPIKSWEASYILGVYGIRKDHLWQGVVYPLLLTSLVYAGSLVLKLLFLLESWKENGGGCSSFNYIRSFFQTIPASVLTSASNVSVWRNFIVAPVTEELVFRSCMIPLLLCAGFRINTAIFLCPVLFSLAHLNHFREMYIRHNRSYLRASLIVGLQLGYTVIFGAYASFLFIRTGNIPVIYISYTCKSLSNG
;
A
#
# COMPACT_ATOMS: atom_id res chain seq x y z
N MET A 1 -32.45 14.60 -27.95
CA MET A 1 -31.32 14.64 -28.89
C MET A 1 -30.10 14.20 -28.09
N ALA A 2 -29.64 12.97 -28.32
CA ALA A 2 -28.62 12.30 -27.52
C ALA A 2 -27.27 13.01 -27.70
N THR A 3 -26.64 13.40 -26.60
CA THR A 3 -25.19 13.60 -26.59
C THR A 3 -24.59 12.27 -26.16
N ASP A 4 -24.12 11.50 -27.13
CA ASP A 4 -23.32 10.30 -26.93
C ASP A 4 -22.01 10.71 -26.25
N GLY A 5 -22.04 10.80 -24.92
CA GLY A 5 -20.81 10.85 -24.13
C GLY A 5 -20.16 9.47 -24.22
N GLU A 6 -18.90 9.41 -24.65
CA GLU A 6 -18.08 8.20 -24.65
C GLU A 6 -18.22 7.48 -23.30
N SER A 7 -19.03 6.43 -23.29
CA SER A 7 -19.23 5.60 -22.10
C SER A 7 -18.17 4.49 -22.16
N ILE A 8 -17.31 4.46 -21.15
CA ILE A 8 -16.28 3.42 -21.04
C ILE A 8 -16.98 2.06 -20.95
N SER A 9 -16.61 1.12 -21.80
CA SER A 9 -17.17 -0.24 -21.71
C SER A 9 -16.66 -0.96 -20.47
N MET A 10 -17.52 -1.76 -19.85
CA MET A 10 -17.16 -2.54 -18.65
C MET A 10 -15.96 -3.46 -18.89
N SER A 11 -15.91 -4.09 -20.07
CA SER A 11 -14.80 -4.97 -20.46
C SER A 11 -13.48 -4.21 -20.62
N LEU A 12 -13.51 -3.00 -21.19
CA LEU A 12 -12.32 -2.16 -21.31
C LEU A 12 -11.80 -1.74 -19.93
N ALA A 13 -12.69 -1.33 -19.01
CA ALA A 13 -12.30 -0.95 -17.66
C ALA A 13 -11.63 -2.11 -16.90
N VAL A 14 -12.21 -3.32 -16.97
CA VAL A 14 -11.62 -4.50 -16.33
C VAL A 14 -10.30 -4.89 -16.99
N ALA A 15 -10.23 -4.90 -18.32
CA ALA A 15 -9.00 -5.20 -19.06
C ALA A 15 -7.88 -4.22 -18.70
N THR A 16 -8.18 -2.92 -18.62
CA THR A 16 -7.23 -1.89 -18.21
C THR A 16 -6.80 -2.05 -16.75
N CYS A 17 -7.71 -2.38 -15.82
CA CYS A 17 -7.33 -2.67 -14.42
C CYS A 17 -6.38 -3.87 -14.33
N VAL A 18 -6.67 -4.97 -15.05
CA VAL A 18 -5.81 -6.15 -15.10
C VAL A 18 -4.47 -5.80 -15.73
N ALA A 19 -4.45 -5.06 -16.84
CA ALA A 19 -3.23 -4.62 -17.50
C ALA A 19 -2.35 -3.75 -16.58
N MET A 20 -2.95 -2.80 -15.84
CA MET A 20 -2.22 -1.99 -14.86
C MET A 20 -1.64 -2.83 -13.73
N ALA A 21 -2.39 -3.80 -13.20
CA ALA A 21 -1.89 -4.71 -12.16
C ALA A 21 -0.69 -5.53 -12.65
N LEU A 22 -0.78 -6.11 -13.87
CA LEU A 22 0.30 -6.87 -14.47
C LEU A 22 1.51 -5.99 -14.77
N PHE A 23 1.30 -4.81 -15.36
CA PHE A 23 2.37 -3.87 -15.67
C PHE A 23 3.13 -3.44 -14.41
N TYR A 24 2.41 -3.16 -13.32
CA TYR A 24 3.00 -2.80 -12.02
C TYR A 24 3.90 -3.92 -11.47
N VAL A 25 3.51 -5.19 -11.62
CA VAL A 25 4.35 -6.31 -11.19
C VAL A 25 5.54 -6.51 -12.13
N LEU A 26 5.31 -6.53 -13.44
CA LEU A 26 6.33 -6.85 -14.45
C LEU A 26 7.44 -5.80 -14.49
N ILE A 27 7.11 -4.51 -14.34
CA ILE A 27 8.08 -3.43 -14.43
C ILE A 27 9.13 -3.50 -13.30
N LEU A 28 8.80 -4.11 -12.16
CA LEU A 28 9.74 -4.33 -11.07
C LEU A 28 10.85 -5.33 -11.41
N TYR A 29 10.66 -6.14 -12.46
CA TYR A 29 11.64 -7.11 -12.97
C TYR A 29 12.41 -6.58 -14.19
N VAL A 30 11.98 -5.46 -14.80
CA VAL A 30 12.63 -4.85 -15.97
C VAL A 30 14.13 -4.61 -15.74
N PRO A 31 14.59 -4.04 -14.61
CA PRO A 31 16.03 -3.81 -14.39
C PRO A 31 16.87 -5.09 -14.43
N THR A 32 16.32 -6.20 -13.95
CA THR A 32 17.04 -7.47 -13.79
C THR A 32 16.92 -8.35 -15.04
N VAL A 33 15.74 -8.39 -15.66
CA VAL A 33 15.40 -9.34 -16.73
C VAL A 33 15.56 -8.72 -18.12
N ILE A 34 15.11 -7.47 -18.30
CA ILE A 34 15.04 -6.82 -19.62
C ILE A 34 16.27 -5.96 -19.88
N LEU A 35 16.66 -5.11 -18.92
CA LEU A 35 17.82 -4.23 -19.07
C LEU A 35 19.17 -4.95 -18.86
N ARG A 36 19.14 -6.22 -18.41
CA ARG A 36 20.33 -7.04 -18.08
C ARG A 36 21.40 -6.24 -17.36
N LEU A 37 21.00 -5.35 -16.45
CA LEU A 37 21.96 -4.51 -15.75
C LEU A 37 22.86 -5.41 -14.90
N PRO A 38 24.16 -5.08 -14.77
CA PRO A 38 25.05 -5.80 -13.88
C PRO A 38 24.42 -5.85 -12.49
N SER A 39 24.61 -7.00 -11.81
CA SER A 39 24.16 -7.22 -10.44
C SER A 39 24.55 -5.99 -9.62
N ALA A 40 23.56 -5.36 -8.97
CA ALA A 40 23.79 -4.13 -8.23
C ALA A 40 24.95 -4.33 -7.25
N SER A 41 25.86 -3.36 -7.21
CA SER A 41 27.05 -3.44 -6.36
C SER A 41 26.69 -3.35 -4.87
N SER A 42 25.52 -2.77 -4.58
CA SER A 42 24.95 -2.65 -3.25
C SER A 42 23.43 -2.90 -3.24
N TYR A 43 22.91 -3.29 -2.06
CA TYR A 43 21.47 -3.43 -1.82
C TYR A 43 20.70 -2.13 -2.10
N THR A 44 21.30 -0.98 -1.78
CA THR A 44 20.72 0.34 -2.01
C THR A 44 20.48 0.62 -3.48
N GLU A 45 21.46 0.35 -4.36
CA GLU A 45 21.30 0.52 -5.81
C GLU A 45 20.21 -0.37 -6.39
N PHE A 46 20.12 -1.63 -5.93
CA PHE A 46 19.06 -2.55 -6.33
C PHE A 46 17.66 -1.98 -5.99
N MET A 47 17.51 -1.42 -4.79
CA MET A 47 16.24 -0.86 -4.34
C MET A 47 15.88 0.41 -5.11
N ILE A 48 16.83 1.33 -5.32
CA ILE A 48 16.60 2.57 -6.08
C ILE A 48 16.12 2.28 -7.50
N ARG A 49 16.74 1.32 -8.21
CA ARG A 49 16.31 0.92 -9.57
C ARG A 49 14.84 0.51 -9.59
N ARG A 50 14.40 -0.27 -8.59
CA ARG A 50 13.00 -0.71 -8.48
C ARG A 50 12.06 0.45 -8.11
N PHE A 51 12.51 1.44 -7.34
CA PHE A 51 11.69 2.61 -7.03
C PHE A 51 11.45 3.45 -8.27
N ILE A 52 12.49 3.66 -9.08
CA ILE A 52 12.37 4.40 -10.35
C ILE A 52 11.38 3.68 -11.27
N CYS A 53 11.48 2.36 -11.40
CA CYS A 53 10.50 1.58 -12.17
C CYS A 53 9.07 1.69 -11.63
N ALA A 54 8.88 1.58 -10.32
CA ALA A 54 7.55 1.74 -9.70
C ALA A 54 6.98 3.15 -9.92
N ALA A 55 7.82 4.18 -9.82
CA ALA A 55 7.42 5.57 -10.06
C ALA A 55 7.04 5.80 -11.53
N ILE A 56 7.85 5.33 -12.49
CA ILE A 56 7.54 5.42 -13.93
C ILE A 56 6.24 4.70 -14.23
N CYS A 57 6.05 3.49 -13.70
CA CYS A 57 4.81 2.74 -13.85
C CYS A 57 3.61 3.52 -13.33
N THR A 58 3.73 4.10 -12.15
CA THR A 58 2.65 4.86 -11.50
C THR A 58 2.27 6.08 -12.33
N VAL A 59 3.26 6.85 -12.79
CA VAL A 59 3.03 8.01 -13.65
C VAL A 59 2.38 7.59 -14.98
N ALA A 60 2.87 6.52 -15.61
CA ALA A 60 2.29 5.99 -16.84
C ALA A 60 0.84 5.54 -16.64
N SER A 61 0.53 4.84 -15.54
CA SER A 61 -0.83 4.42 -15.20
C SER A 61 -1.76 5.60 -14.93
N LEU A 62 -1.29 6.65 -14.24
CA LEU A 62 -2.05 7.88 -14.02
C LEU A 62 -2.37 8.56 -15.36
N VAL A 63 -1.35 8.82 -16.18
CA VAL A 63 -1.51 9.47 -17.48
C VAL A 63 -2.46 8.67 -18.38
N PHE A 64 -2.27 7.35 -18.48
CA PHE A 64 -3.15 6.48 -19.28
C PHE A 64 -4.59 6.48 -18.79
N THR A 65 -4.79 6.46 -17.47
CA THR A 65 -6.14 6.54 -16.88
C THR A 65 -6.79 7.89 -17.16
N ALA A 66 -6.03 8.98 -17.12
CA ALA A 66 -6.55 10.32 -17.45
C ALA A 66 -7.08 10.40 -18.88
N PHE A 67 -6.42 9.73 -19.83
CA PHE A 67 -6.87 9.67 -21.22
C PHE A 67 -8.12 8.80 -21.43
N ILE A 68 -8.33 7.76 -20.61
CA ILE A 68 -9.50 6.87 -20.73
C ILE A 68 -10.72 7.47 -20.03
N LEU A 69 -10.52 8.15 -18.91
CA LEU A 69 -11.61 8.76 -18.16
C LEU A 69 -12.24 9.90 -18.98
N PRO A 70 -13.58 10.04 -19.00
CA PRO A 70 -14.26 11.15 -19.65
C PRO A 70 -14.11 12.42 -18.79
N ILE A 71 -12.90 12.96 -18.73
CA ILE A 71 -12.55 14.12 -17.91
C ILE A 71 -13.07 15.38 -18.60
N LYS A 72 -14.01 16.08 -17.95
CA LYS A 72 -14.64 17.30 -18.47
C LYS A 72 -13.67 18.50 -18.52
N SER A 73 -12.68 18.56 -17.62
CA SER A 73 -11.67 19.62 -17.60
C SER A 73 -10.27 19.06 -17.32
N TRP A 74 -9.30 19.49 -18.11
CA TRP A 74 -7.88 19.13 -17.95
C TRP A 74 -7.16 19.97 -16.89
N GLU A 75 -7.91 20.62 -16.01
CA GLU A 75 -7.35 21.37 -14.90
C GLU A 75 -6.74 20.42 -13.87
N ALA A 76 -5.51 20.71 -13.44
CA ALA A 76 -4.78 19.85 -12.51
C ALA A 76 -5.55 19.62 -11.19
N SER A 77 -6.26 20.63 -10.69
CA SER A 77 -7.10 20.53 -9.49
C SER A 77 -8.23 19.50 -9.65
N TYR A 78 -8.88 19.46 -10.82
CA TYR A 78 -9.95 18.52 -11.12
C TYR A 78 -9.42 17.10 -11.27
N ILE A 79 -8.32 16.93 -12.01
CA ILE A 79 -7.65 15.64 -12.20
C ILE A 79 -7.16 15.07 -10.86
N LEU A 80 -6.51 15.89 -10.03
CA LEU A 80 -6.08 15.50 -8.68
C LEU A 80 -7.28 15.14 -7.80
N GLY A 81 -8.40 15.85 -7.95
CA GLY A 81 -9.66 15.53 -7.28
C GLY A 81 -10.20 14.14 -7.64
N VAL A 82 -10.17 13.77 -8.92
CA VAL A 82 -10.60 12.44 -9.41
C VAL A 82 -9.70 11.33 -8.86
N TYR A 83 -8.39 11.58 -8.76
CA TYR A 83 -7.45 10.64 -8.15
C TYR A 83 -7.51 10.59 -6.62
N GLY A 84 -8.35 11.42 -5.99
CA GLY A 84 -8.50 11.48 -4.54
C GLY A 84 -7.35 12.20 -3.82
N ILE A 85 -6.68 13.14 -4.49
CA ILE A 85 -5.70 14.03 -3.89
C ILE A 85 -6.42 15.36 -3.61
N ARG A 86 -7.15 15.40 -2.49
CA ARG A 86 -7.86 16.61 -2.04
C ARG A 86 -7.38 17.03 -0.65
N LYS A 87 -7.54 18.32 -0.34
CA LYS A 87 -7.21 18.90 0.98
C LYS A 87 -8.34 18.73 2.00
N ASP A 88 -9.57 18.51 1.54
CA ASP A 88 -10.74 18.36 2.40
C ASP A 88 -10.72 16.97 3.05
N HIS A 89 -11.10 16.82 4.32
CA HIS A 89 -11.17 15.52 5.03
C HIS A 89 -9.83 14.78 5.24
N LEU A 90 -8.68 15.47 5.13
CA LEU A 90 -7.35 14.92 5.46
C LEU A 90 -7.31 14.25 6.84
N TRP A 91 -7.98 14.81 7.85
CA TRP A 91 -8.02 14.25 9.21
C TRP A 91 -8.68 12.87 9.26
N GLN A 92 -9.71 12.61 8.45
CA GLN A 92 -10.37 11.30 8.36
C GLN A 92 -9.44 10.26 7.74
N GLY A 93 -8.68 10.68 6.72
CA GLY A 93 -7.61 9.88 6.11
C GLY A 93 -6.44 9.57 7.06
N VAL A 94 -6.34 10.27 8.20
CA VAL A 94 -5.33 10.03 9.24
C VAL A 94 -5.92 9.19 10.38
N VAL A 95 -7.10 9.54 10.89
CA VAL A 95 -7.69 8.93 12.09
C VAL A 95 -8.20 7.50 11.83
N TYR A 96 -8.88 7.25 10.72
CA TYR A 96 -9.43 5.90 10.45
C TYR A 96 -8.35 4.84 10.24
N PRO A 97 -7.27 5.11 9.48
CA PRO A 97 -6.16 4.16 9.37
C PRO A 97 -5.34 4.00 10.66
N LEU A 98 -5.20 5.04 11.49
CA LEU A 98 -4.54 4.94 12.80
C LEU A 98 -5.33 4.06 13.78
N LEU A 99 -6.65 4.20 13.80
CA LEU A 99 -7.53 3.30 14.56
C LEU A 99 -7.40 1.86 14.05
N LEU A 100 -7.39 1.67 12.74
CA LEU A 100 -7.29 0.33 12.14
C LEU A 100 -5.93 -0.34 12.43
N THR A 101 -4.82 0.40 12.29
CA THR A 101 -3.48 -0.10 12.65
C THR A 101 -3.40 -0.41 14.14
N SER A 102 -3.97 0.44 15.01
CA SER A 102 -4.03 0.17 16.45
C SER A 102 -4.86 -1.08 16.78
N LEU A 103 -5.94 -1.35 16.05
CA LEU A 103 -6.81 -2.51 16.23
C LEU A 103 -6.10 -3.81 15.82
N VAL A 104 -5.41 -3.80 14.68
CA VAL A 104 -4.68 -4.96 14.15
C VAL A 104 -3.46 -5.30 15.02
N TYR A 105 -2.75 -4.28 15.51
CA TYR A 105 -1.61 -4.45 16.39
C TYR A 105 -1.99 -4.45 17.87
N ALA A 106 -3.27 -4.37 18.24
CA ALA A 106 -3.73 -4.32 19.62
C ALA A 106 -3.14 -5.47 20.44
N GLY A 107 -3.11 -6.68 19.89
CA GLY A 107 -2.52 -7.85 20.56
C GLY A 107 -1.01 -7.70 20.83
N SER A 108 -0.23 -7.27 19.85
CA SER A 108 1.22 -7.08 20.00
C SER A 108 1.57 -5.85 20.85
N LEU A 109 0.76 -4.80 20.78
CA LEU A 109 0.86 -3.59 21.61
C LEU A 109 0.51 -3.90 23.06
N VAL A 110 -0.56 -4.67 23.31
CA VAL A 110 -0.94 -5.13 24.65
C VAL A 110 0.12 -6.06 25.19
N LEU A 111 0.65 -7.01 24.42
CA LEU A 111 1.78 -7.85 24.84
C LEU A 111 3.02 -7.04 25.20
N LYS A 112 3.42 -6.06 24.37
CA LYS A 112 4.53 -5.16 24.71
C LYS A 112 4.23 -4.32 25.95
N LEU A 113 3.00 -3.82 26.10
CA LEU A 113 2.57 -3.05 27.25
C LEU A 113 2.54 -3.90 28.53
N LEU A 114 2.13 -5.16 28.43
CA LEU A 114 2.14 -6.14 29.51
C LEU A 114 3.57 -6.51 29.91
N PHE A 115 4.47 -6.77 28.95
CA PHE A 115 5.89 -6.97 29.22
C PHE A 115 6.53 -5.74 29.89
N LEU A 116 6.14 -4.53 29.47
CA LEU A 116 6.59 -3.28 30.10
C LEU A 116 6.01 -3.10 31.51
N LEU A 117 4.75 -3.50 31.74
CA LEU A 117 4.09 -3.49 33.04
C LEU A 117 4.67 -4.53 34.01
N GLU A 118 5.02 -5.71 33.52
CA GLU A 118 5.72 -6.76 34.28
C GLU A 118 7.13 -6.30 34.65
N SER A 119 7.87 -5.74 33.69
CA SER A 119 9.19 -5.14 33.95
C SER A 119 9.13 -3.93 34.90
N TRP A 120 8.01 -3.18 34.90
CA TRP A 120 7.75 -2.10 35.85
C TRP A 120 7.43 -2.61 37.26
N LYS A 121 6.71 -3.74 37.36
CA LYS A 121 6.37 -4.39 38.63
C LYS A 121 7.59 -5.03 39.30
N GLU A 122 8.52 -5.58 38.52
CA GLU A 122 9.78 -6.14 39.01
C GLU A 122 10.78 -5.06 39.48
N ASN A 123 10.76 -3.86 38.88
CA ASN A 123 11.72 -2.79 39.17
C ASN A 123 11.30 -1.79 40.27
N GLY A 124 10.26 -2.10 41.06
CA GLY A 124 9.99 -1.41 42.33
C GLY A 124 9.76 0.12 42.24
N GLY A 125 8.62 0.54 41.68
CA GLY A 125 7.76 1.62 42.20
C GLY A 125 8.29 3.02 42.62
N GLY A 126 9.54 3.44 42.38
CA GLY A 126 10.04 4.74 42.85
C GLY A 126 11.01 5.44 41.89
N CYS A 127 10.76 6.74 41.62
CA CYS A 127 11.56 7.78 40.89
C CYS A 127 12.17 7.45 39.50
N SER A 128 12.37 6.16 39.19
CA SER A 128 12.93 5.62 37.95
C SER A 128 11.97 5.76 36.76
N SER A 129 10.66 5.85 37.00
CA SER A 129 9.62 5.98 35.96
C SER A 129 9.85 7.18 35.03
N PHE A 130 10.25 8.33 35.58
CA PHE A 130 10.48 9.54 34.78
C PHE A 130 11.73 9.44 33.90
N ASN A 131 12.78 8.75 34.37
CA ASN A 131 14.02 8.53 33.64
C ASN A 131 13.88 7.48 32.52
N TYR A 132 13.04 6.46 32.70
CA TYR A 132 12.71 5.47 31.66
C TYR A 132 11.78 6.02 30.59
N ILE A 133 10.76 6.80 30.97
CA ILE A 133 9.91 7.52 30.01
C ILE A 133 10.77 8.50 29.21
N ARG A 134 11.66 9.25 29.88
CA ARG A 134 12.60 10.16 29.23
C ARG A 134 13.57 9.43 28.31
N SER A 135 14.12 8.28 28.69
CA SER A 135 15.01 7.50 27.83
C SER A 135 14.27 6.90 26.63
N PHE A 136 13.02 6.44 26.80
CA PHE A 136 12.17 6.00 25.70
C PHE A 136 11.89 7.14 24.70
N PHE A 137 11.45 8.31 25.19
CA PHE A 137 11.23 9.49 24.37
C PHE A 137 12.53 10.07 23.77
N GLN A 138 13.70 9.84 24.35
CA GLN A 138 14.99 10.24 23.80
C GLN A 138 15.56 9.22 22.80
N THR A 139 15.22 7.94 22.93
CA THR A 139 15.63 6.87 22.01
C THR A 139 14.77 6.88 20.74
N ILE A 140 13.51 7.32 20.82
CA ILE A 140 12.62 7.46 19.65
C ILE A 140 13.22 8.37 18.56
N PRO A 141 13.66 9.62 18.83
CA PRO A 141 14.26 10.49 17.82
C PRO A 141 15.50 9.88 17.17
N ALA A 142 16.39 9.27 17.95
CA ALA A 142 17.61 8.64 17.44
C ALA A 142 17.29 7.40 16.59
N SER A 143 16.34 6.58 17.03
CA SER A 143 15.85 5.41 16.28
C SER A 143 15.07 5.80 15.01
N VAL A 144 14.33 6.91 15.04
CA VAL A 144 13.63 7.46 13.88
C VAL A 144 14.63 8.05 12.88
N LEU A 145 15.66 8.76 13.35
CA LEU A 145 16.69 9.35 12.50
C LEU A 145 17.57 8.28 11.82
N THR A 146 17.93 7.23 12.54
CA THR A 146 18.64 6.06 11.98
C THR A 146 17.76 5.21 11.07
N SER A 147 16.45 5.15 11.32
CA SER A 147 15.50 4.53 10.39
C SER A 147 15.27 5.37 9.14
N ALA A 148 15.31 6.70 9.25
CA ALA A 148 15.12 7.64 8.16
C ALA A 148 16.28 7.64 7.15
N SER A 149 17.48 7.19 7.53
CA SER A 149 18.58 7.00 6.57
C SER A 149 18.51 5.66 5.83
N ASN A 150 17.62 4.75 6.24
CA ASN A 150 17.52 3.42 5.65
C ASN A 150 16.56 3.39 4.46
N VAL A 151 17.09 3.10 3.28
CA VAL A 151 16.34 3.01 2.01
C VAL A 151 15.22 1.96 2.07
N SER A 152 15.37 0.90 2.88
CA SER A 152 14.32 -0.10 3.10
C SER A 152 13.11 0.47 3.85
N VAL A 153 13.35 1.37 4.81
CA VAL A 153 12.28 2.07 5.55
C VAL A 153 11.51 2.98 4.60
N TRP A 154 12.21 3.81 3.81
CA TRP A 154 11.57 4.64 2.79
C TRP A 154 10.73 3.84 1.80
N ARG A 155 11.23 2.69 1.34
CA ARG A 155 10.46 1.79 0.47
C ARG A 155 9.18 1.31 1.13
N ASN A 156 9.31 0.80 2.34
CA ASN A 156 8.25 0.06 3.01
C ASN A 156 7.14 1.00 3.51
N PHE A 157 7.49 2.23 3.88
CA PHE A 157 6.57 3.16 4.52
C PHE A 157 6.09 4.30 3.63
N ILE A 158 6.83 4.64 2.56
CA ILE A 158 6.50 5.80 1.72
C ILE A 158 6.36 5.40 0.26
N VAL A 159 7.43 4.90 -0.37
CA VAL A 159 7.45 4.74 -1.83
C VAL A 159 6.47 3.69 -2.32
N ALA A 160 6.63 2.41 -1.90
CA ALA A 160 5.71 1.35 -2.32
C ALA A 160 4.25 1.63 -1.93
N PRO A 161 3.97 2.14 -0.72
CA PRO A 161 2.63 2.57 -0.30
C PRO A 161 1.96 3.55 -1.24
N VAL A 162 2.66 4.65 -1.54
CA VAL A 162 2.14 5.72 -2.38
C VAL A 162 1.86 5.19 -3.78
N THR A 163 2.81 4.45 -4.36
CA THR A 163 2.67 3.93 -5.73
C THR A 163 1.57 2.87 -5.83
N GLU A 164 1.45 1.99 -4.85
CA GLU A 164 0.39 0.98 -4.79
C GLU A 164 -1.00 1.64 -4.68
N GLU A 165 -1.17 2.60 -3.78
CA GLU A 165 -2.45 3.29 -3.58
C GLU A 165 -2.88 4.09 -4.82
N LEU A 166 -1.94 4.78 -5.48
CA LEU A 166 -2.23 5.53 -6.71
C LEU A 166 -2.67 4.60 -7.85
N VAL A 167 -1.98 3.48 -8.07
CA VAL A 167 -2.31 2.56 -9.17
C VAL A 167 -3.60 1.79 -8.87
N PHE A 168 -3.71 1.19 -7.69
CA PHE A 168 -4.79 0.24 -7.40
C PHE A 168 -6.08 0.88 -6.88
N ARG A 169 -6.04 2.13 -6.40
CA ARG A 169 -7.25 2.87 -5.99
C ARG A 169 -7.49 4.07 -6.87
N SER A 170 -6.54 5.00 -6.93
CA SER A 170 -6.77 6.25 -7.67
C SER A 170 -7.00 6.02 -9.15
N CYS A 171 -6.33 5.07 -9.79
CA CYS A 171 -6.62 4.74 -11.18
C CYS A 171 -7.82 3.78 -11.32
N MET A 172 -7.79 2.64 -10.63
CA MET A 172 -8.77 1.57 -10.88
C MET A 172 -10.19 1.90 -10.40
N ILE A 173 -10.36 2.54 -9.24
CA ILE A 173 -11.70 2.80 -8.69
C ILE A 173 -12.48 3.79 -9.58
N PRO A 174 -11.96 4.98 -9.92
CA PRO A 174 -12.67 5.88 -10.84
C PRO A 174 -12.97 5.24 -12.18
N LEU A 175 -12.04 4.44 -12.72
CA LEU A 175 -12.24 3.75 -14.00
C LEU A 175 -13.42 2.77 -13.96
N LEU A 176 -13.51 1.94 -12.90
CA LEU A 176 -14.63 1.01 -12.72
C LEU A 176 -15.95 1.75 -12.50
N LEU A 177 -15.96 2.80 -11.68
CA LEU A 177 -17.17 3.58 -11.43
C LEU A 177 -17.67 4.30 -12.68
N CYS A 178 -16.78 4.89 -13.48
CA CYS A 178 -17.13 5.54 -14.75
C CYS A 178 -17.61 4.55 -15.82
N ALA A 179 -17.17 3.29 -15.77
CA ALA A 179 -17.67 2.22 -16.64
C ALA A 179 -19.02 1.64 -16.20
N GLY A 180 -19.63 2.19 -15.13
CA GLY A 180 -20.96 1.80 -14.66
C GLY A 180 -20.98 0.63 -13.68
N PHE A 181 -19.84 0.24 -13.09
CA PHE A 181 -19.83 -0.77 -12.05
C PHE A 181 -20.50 -0.27 -10.77
N ARG A 182 -21.16 -1.18 -10.04
CA ARG A 182 -21.66 -0.90 -8.70
C ARG A 182 -20.50 -0.62 -7.76
N ILE A 183 -20.71 0.29 -6.79
CA ILE A 183 -19.73 0.65 -5.75
C ILE A 183 -19.18 -0.60 -5.05
N ASN A 184 -20.05 -1.53 -4.66
CA ASN A 184 -19.63 -2.77 -3.99
C ASN A 184 -18.67 -3.59 -4.85
N THR A 185 -18.87 -3.64 -6.17
CA THR A 185 -17.97 -4.36 -7.08
C THR A 185 -16.60 -3.68 -7.14
N ALA A 186 -16.54 -2.35 -7.22
CA ALA A 186 -15.27 -1.63 -7.19
C ALA A 186 -14.53 -1.81 -5.85
N ILE A 187 -15.27 -1.84 -4.73
CA ILE A 187 -14.72 -2.07 -3.38
C ILE A 187 -13.98 -3.41 -3.30
N PHE A 188 -14.52 -4.48 -3.89
CA PHE A 188 -13.91 -5.82 -3.79
C PHE A 188 -12.98 -6.17 -4.95
N LEU A 189 -13.22 -5.67 -6.16
CA LEU A 189 -12.44 -6.03 -7.34
C LEU A 189 -11.00 -5.49 -7.28
N CYS A 190 -10.83 -4.21 -6.92
CA CYS A 190 -9.50 -3.60 -6.84
C CYS A 190 -8.57 -4.29 -5.83
N PRO A 191 -9.01 -4.59 -4.59
CA PRO A 191 -8.20 -5.35 -3.62
C PRO A 191 -7.86 -6.77 -4.05
N VAL A 192 -8.75 -7.44 -4.80
CA VAL A 192 -8.46 -8.76 -5.35
C VAL A 192 -7.33 -8.68 -6.37
N LEU A 193 -7.38 -7.73 -7.31
CA LEU A 193 -6.30 -7.51 -8.27
C LEU A 193 -4.98 -7.12 -7.58
N PHE A 194 -5.06 -6.26 -6.56
CA PHE A 194 -3.91 -5.89 -5.73
C PHE A 194 -3.29 -7.09 -5.00
N SER A 195 -4.12 -7.95 -4.42
CA SER A 195 -3.67 -9.17 -3.74
C SER A 195 -3.03 -10.16 -4.73
N LEU A 196 -3.63 -10.36 -5.91
CA LEU A 196 -3.05 -11.21 -6.96
C LEU A 196 -1.69 -10.70 -7.45
N ALA A 197 -1.49 -9.38 -7.53
CA ALA A 197 -0.17 -8.81 -7.85
C ALA A 197 0.91 -9.19 -6.83
N HIS A 198 0.54 -9.40 -5.57
CA HIS A 198 1.42 -9.84 -4.49
C HIS A 198 1.67 -11.35 -4.47
N LEU A 199 0.88 -12.14 -5.20
CA LEU A 199 1.09 -13.59 -5.33
C LEU A 199 2.47 -13.91 -5.91
N ASN A 200 3.12 -12.99 -6.61
CA ASN A 200 4.50 -13.17 -7.07
C ASN A 200 5.49 -13.40 -5.90
N HIS A 201 5.22 -12.88 -4.70
CA HIS A 201 6.01 -13.17 -3.51
C HIS A 201 5.86 -14.64 -3.03
N PHE A 202 4.73 -15.31 -3.32
CA PHE A 202 4.56 -16.75 -3.07
C PHE A 202 5.65 -17.56 -3.77
N ARG A 203 5.90 -17.24 -5.04
CA ARG A 203 6.93 -17.90 -5.86
C ARG A 203 8.31 -17.72 -5.24
N GLU A 204 8.62 -16.53 -4.72
CA GLU A 204 9.89 -16.23 -4.08
C GLU A 204 10.08 -16.99 -2.76
N MET A 205 9.04 -17.08 -1.92
CA MET A 205 9.08 -17.84 -0.66
C MET A 205 9.15 -19.35 -0.88
N TYR A 206 8.37 -19.88 -1.81
CA TYR A 206 8.34 -21.31 -2.14
C TYR A 206 9.70 -21.79 -2.67
N ILE A 207 10.29 -21.05 -3.61
CA ILE A 207 11.56 -21.44 -4.25
C ILE A 207 12.76 -21.27 -3.30
N ARG A 208 12.77 -20.25 -2.42
CA ARG A 208 13.95 -19.94 -1.59
C ARG A 208 13.98 -20.56 -0.19
N HIS A 209 12.86 -20.98 0.38
CA HIS A 209 12.81 -21.44 1.79
C HIS A 209 12.50 -22.91 1.99
N ASN A 210 12.34 -23.70 0.91
CA ASN A 210 12.14 -25.16 0.94
C ASN A 210 11.08 -25.62 1.97
N ARG A 211 10.04 -24.80 2.18
CA ARG A 211 8.92 -25.10 3.08
C ARG A 211 7.93 -26.03 2.39
N SER A 212 7.24 -26.88 3.15
CA SER A 212 6.21 -27.78 2.59
C SER A 212 5.10 -26.96 1.89
N TYR A 213 4.68 -27.43 0.71
CA TYR A 213 3.71 -26.75 -0.15
C TYR A 213 2.45 -26.32 0.60
N LEU A 214 1.93 -27.19 1.47
CA LEU A 214 0.73 -26.92 2.27
C LEU A 214 0.94 -25.77 3.26
N ARG A 215 2.08 -25.72 3.97
CA ARG A 215 2.34 -24.65 4.93
C ARG A 215 2.60 -23.31 4.24
N ALA A 216 3.36 -23.32 3.14
CA ALA A 216 3.60 -22.11 2.35
C ALA A 216 2.30 -21.55 1.76
N SER A 217 1.44 -22.44 1.21
CA SER A 217 0.14 -22.07 0.66
C SER A 217 -0.80 -21.50 1.71
N LEU A 218 -0.86 -22.09 2.92
CA LEU A 218 -1.67 -21.56 4.02
C LEU A 218 -1.21 -20.17 4.47
N ILE A 219 0.09 -19.97 4.69
CA ILE A 219 0.63 -18.68 5.16
C ILE A 219 0.36 -17.58 4.12
N VAL A 220 0.67 -17.85 2.85
CA VAL A 220 0.47 -16.85 1.80
C VAL A 220 -1.01 -16.66 1.48
N GLY A 221 -1.82 -17.71 1.49
CA GLY A 221 -3.27 -17.60 1.35
C GLY A 221 -3.89 -16.71 2.43
N LEU A 222 -3.45 -16.85 3.68
CA LEU A 222 -3.87 -15.96 4.78
C LEU A 222 -3.39 -14.53 4.57
N GLN A 223 -2.14 -14.33 4.14
CA GLN A 223 -1.60 -13.00 3.84
C GLN A 223 -2.37 -12.31 2.71
N LEU A 224 -2.68 -13.04 1.63
CA LEU A 224 -3.45 -12.55 0.49
C LEU A 224 -4.90 -12.27 0.87
N GLY A 225 -5.52 -13.13 1.67
CA GLY A 225 -6.87 -12.93 2.20
C GLY A 225 -6.96 -11.69 3.08
N TYR A 226 -5.99 -11.51 3.98
CA TYR A 226 -5.88 -10.31 4.80
C TYR A 226 -5.72 -9.05 3.94
N THR A 227 -4.89 -9.13 2.89
CA THR A 227 -4.68 -8.04 1.92
C THR A 227 -5.97 -7.64 1.22
N VAL A 228 -6.84 -8.60 0.86
CA VAL A 228 -8.14 -8.33 0.24
C VAL A 228 -9.08 -7.63 1.22
N ILE A 229 -9.19 -8.12 2.47
CA ILE A 229 -10.08 -7.54 3.49
C ILE A 229 -9.68 -6.10 3.79
N PHE A 230 -8.40 -5.89 4.07
CA PHE A 230 -7.87 -4.57 4.37
C PHE A 230 -8.01 -3.64 3.15
N GLY A 231 -7.70 -4.16 1.96
CA GLY A 231 -7.86 -3.41 0.72
C GLY A 231 -9.32 -3.01 0.47
N ALA A 232 -10.29 -3.87 0.77
CA ALA A 232 -11.71 -3.55 0.60
C ALA A 232 -12.14 -2.42 1.55
N TYR A 233 -11.70 -2.46 2.80
CA TYR A 233 -11.93 -1.35 3.74
C TYR A 233 -11.33 -0.04 3.23
N ALA A 234 -10.09 -0.08 2.73
CA ALA A 234 -9.43 1.09 2.16
C ALA A 234 -10.14 1.64 0.92
N SER A 235 -10.63 0.77 0.03
CA SER A 235 -11.44 1.18 -1.12
C SER A 235 -12.77 1.79 -0.69
N PHE A 236 -13.41 1.25 0.34
CA PHE A 236 -14.61 1.85 0.93
C PHE A 236 -14.33 3.25 1.47
N LEU A 237 -13.25 3.44 2.24
CA LEU A 237 -12.85 4.76 2.72
C LEU A 237 -12.55 5.73 1.58
N PHE A 238 -11.84 5.28 0.54
CA PHE A 238 -11.53 6.10 -0.63
C PHE A 238 -12.80 6.59 -1.31
N ILE A 239 -13.79 5.72 -1.55
CA ILE A 239 -15.06 6.10 -2.18
C ILE A 239 -15.88 7.03 -1.29
N ARG A 240 -15.84 6.87 0.03
CA ARG A 240 -16.63 7.69 0.97
C ARG A 240 -16.01 9.06 1.25
N THR A 241 -14.68 9.13 1.31
CA THR A 241 -13.95 10.37 1.65
C THR A 241 -13.48 11.13 0.40
N GLY A 242 -13.35 10.44 -0.72
CA GLY A 242 -12.73 10.97 -1.93
C GLY A 242 -11.24 11.28 -1.74
N ASN A 243 -10.58 10.67 -0.76
CA ASN A 243 -9.16 10.86 -0.49
C ASN A 243 -8.39 9.54 -0.50
N ILE A 244 -7.15 9.58 -0.98
CA ILE A 244 -6.21 8.49 -0.78
C ILE A 244 -5.71 8.56 0.68
N PRO A 245 -5.86 7.51 1.48
CA PRO A 245 -5.19 7.39 2.77
C PRO A 245 -3.71 7.00 2.54
N VAL A 246 -2.94 7.91 1.91
CA VAL A 246 -1.61 7.66 1.30
C VAL A 246 -0.58 7.05 2.26
N ILE A 247 -0.65 7.32 3.57
CA ILE A 247 0.50 7.12 4.47
C ILE A 247 0.37 5.88 5.37
N TYR A 248 -0.84 5.35 5.62
CA TYR A 248 -1.03 4.53 6.82
C TYR A 248 -1.39 3.06 6.58
N ILE A 249 -2.01 2.75 5.44
CA ILE A 249 -2.35 1.37 5.04
C ILE A 249 -1.12 0.45 5.05
N SER A 250 0.01 1.05 4.70
CA SER A 250 1.25 0.35 4.47
C SER A 250 2.04 -0.02 5.70
N TYR A 251 1.77 0.64 6.84
CA TYR A 251 2.29 0.19 8.11
C TYR A 251 1.78 -1.24 8.42
N THR A 252 0.49 -1.50 8.16
CA THR A 252 -0.18 -2.78 8.38
C THR A 252 0.19 -3.87 7.38
N CYS A 253 0.21 -3.58 6.08
CA CYS A 253 0.43 -4.60 5.06
C CYS A 253 1.90 -5.08 5.00
N LYS A 254 2.87 -4.20 5.32
CA LYS A 254 4.30 -4.55 5.29
C LYS A 254 4.80 -5.22 6.56
N SER A 255 4.32 -4.81 7.73
CA SER A 255 4.75 -5.44 8.98
C SER A 255 4.25 -6.89 9.10
N LEU A 256 3.23 -7.31 8.34
CA LEU A 256 2.84 -8.72 8.17
C LEU A 256 3.72 -9.50 7.19
N SER A 257 4.37 -8.84 6.22
CA SER A 257 5.25 -9.49 5.25
C SER A 257 6.69 -9.73 5.76
N ASN A 258 7.08 -9.05 6.85
CA ASN A 258 8.38 -9.18 7.49
C ASN A 258 8.31 -9.85 8.88
N GLY A 259 7.13 -10.34 9.27
CA GLY A 259 6.90 -11.08 10.52
C GLY A 259 6.87 -12.59 10.31
#